data_AF-A0A166DQA7-F1
#
_entry.id   AF-A0A166DQA7-F1
#
_cell.length_a   1.000
_cell.length_b   1.000
_cell.length_c   1.000
_cell.angle_alpha   90.00
_cell.angle_beta   90.00
_cell.angle_gamma   90.00
#
_symmetry.space_group_name_H-M   'P 1'
#
loop_
_entity.id
_entity.type
_entity.pdbx_description
1 polymer ?
#
loop_
_entity_poly.entity_id
_entity_poly.type
_entity_poly.pdbx_seq_one_letter_code
_entity_poly.pdbx_strand_id
1 'polypeptide(L)'
;MMSSTTMRPQRSGNDRIESLKPPPAPFGGEGEGEQVPDPPLMLPTRWSSEVRDTNLTVSPDGRELVVHGTRSSAFGKDAVAVCTDHAIPPTCGVFYYEVEILNSGSLGHISIGLSAGGVKLSRLPGWEKHSWGYHADDGYAFAADKNGRPFGPTYGTSGTAGDIIGCGIDFASHTMFYTKNGTLLDGVISNVGTGTSTSLPPAASSITPATSTVTGTYINATPATPAPIVINTPNASNNPSSNPVNTTCPPPAQIALYPSVGLRHSDETVRANFGQVPFVFDIEEYVAGVKARV
;
A
#
# COMPACT_ATOMS: atom_id res chain seq x y z
N MET A 1 46.00 -76.73 -4.00
CA MET A 1 46.86 -76.04 -3.03
C MET A 1 47.19 -74.67 -3.62
N MET A 2 46.92 -73.60 -2.84
CA MET A 2 47.55 -72.25 -2.79
C MET A 2 48.02 -71.59 -4.12
N SER A 3 47.87 -70.31 -4.42
CA SER A 3 47.44 -69.10 -3.70
C SER A 3 47.47 -67.96 -4.74
N SER A 4 46.66 -66.91 -4.48
CA SER A 4 46.98 -65.48 -4.59
C SER A 4 47.72 -64.93 -5.82
N THR A 5 47.18 -63.87 -6.43
CA THR A 5 47.64 -62.46 -6.21
C THR A 5 47.06 -61.51 -7.26
N THR A 6 46.50 -60.40 -6.77
CA THR A 6 46.05 -59.24 -7.54
C THR A 6 47.11 -58.14 -7.49
N MET A 7 47.54 -57.61 -8.65
CA MET A 7 47.53 -56.17 -9.04
C MET A 7 48.60 -55.76 -10.09
N ARG A 8 48.11 -55.03 -11.11
CA ARG A 8 48.69 -53.87 -11.87
C ARG A 8 49.82 -54.15 -12.90
N PRO A 9 50.14 -53.22 -13.85
CA PRO A 9 49.73 -51.81 -14.01
C PRO A 9 49.40 -51.26 -15.45
N GLN A 10 48.80 -50.06 -15.45
CA GLN A 10 48.98 -48.84 -16.29
C GLN A 10 49.10 -48.78 -17.85
N ARG A 11 48.24 -47.88 -18.38
CA ARG A 11 48.43 -46.74 -19.33
C ARG A 11 48.68 -46.94 -20.83
N SER A 12 48.20 -45.91 -21.54
CA SER A 12 48.31 -45.55 -22.97
C SER A 12 47.19 -46.16 -23.82
N GLY A 13 46.40 -45.46 -24.64
CA GLY A 13 46.43 -44.08 -25.14
C GLY A 13 45.59 -44.05 -26.43
N ASN A 14 45.11 -42.86 -26.81
CA ASN A 14 44.49 -42.48 -28.09
C ASN A 14 43.03 -42.87 -28.35
N ASP A 15 42.15 -41.91 -28.05
CA ASP A 15 40.81 -41.78 -28.61
C ASP A 15 40.84 -41.43 -30.10
N ARG A 16 39.83 -41.95 -30.80
CA ARG A 16 39.74 -42.14 -32.24
C ARG A 16 39.03 -40.97 -32.93
N ILE A 17 39.54 -40.63 -34.11
CA ILE A 17 39.12 -39.54 -35.00
C ILE A 17 37.68 -39.67 -35.52
N GLU A 18 37.07 -38.49 -35.50
CA GLU A 18 35.92 -37.90 -36.21
C GLU A 18 35.33 -38.62 -37.45
N SER A 19 33.99 -38.61 -37.51
CA SER A 19 33.22 -38.67 -38.75
C SER A 19 32.39 -37.37 -38.85
N LEU A 20 32.67 -36.58 -39.89
CA LEU A 20 32.15 -35.24 -40.11
C LEU A 20 30.65 -35.25 -40.47
N LYS A 21 29.86 -34.45 -39.73
CA LYS A 21 28.45 -34.13 -40.05
C LYS A 21 28.41 -32.92 -41.00
N PRO A 22 27.52 -32.87 -42.02
CA PRO A 22 27.44 -31.71 -42.92
C PRO A 22 26.90 -30.47 -42.20
N PRO A 23 27.24 -29.26 -42.68
CA PRO A 23 26.90 -28.00 -42.02
C PRO A 23 25.39 -27.71 -42.08
N PRO A 24 24.81 -27.07 -41.04
CA PRO A 24 23.44 -26.58 -41.11
C PRO A 24 23.32 -25.39 -42.07
N ALA A 25 22.18 -25.31 -42.75
CA ALA A 25 21.81 -24.24 -43.68
C ALA A 25 21.78 -22.85 -42.98
N PRO A 26 21.98 -21.75 -43.72
CA PRO A 26 22.09 -20.42 -43.14
C PRO A 26 20.76 -19.97 -42.53
N PHE A 27 20.87 -19.35 -41.35
CA PHE A 27 19.78 -18.71 -40.62
C PHE A 27 19.07 -17.67 -41.49
N GLY A 28 17.79 -17.89 -41.75
CA GLY A 28 16.86 -16.92 -42.30
C GLY A 28 15.54 -17.06 -41.56
N GLY A 29 15.19 -16.03 -40.78
CA GLY A 29 13.99 -15.99 -39.96
C GLY A 29 14.25 -15.25 -38.67
N GLU A 30 14.27 -13.93 -38.74
CA GLU A 30 14.07 -13.06 -37.57
C GLU A 30 12.66 -13.37 -37.05
N GLY A 31 12.56 -14.24 -36.05
CA GLY A 31 11.35 -14.39 -35.27
C GLY A 31 11.18 -13.11 -34.47
N GLU A 32 10.19 -12.29 -34.85
CA GLU A 32 9.68 -11.23 -33.99
C GLU A 32 9.40 -11.85 -32.62
N GLY A 33 10.14 -11.42 -31.60
CA GLY A 33 9.93 -11.88 -30.24
C GLY A 33 8.52 -11.48 -29.83
N GLU A 34 7.64 -12.47 -29.67
CA GLU A 34 6.32 -12.30 -29.08
C GLU A 34 6.51 -11.58 -27.74
N GLN A 35 6.16 -10.29 -27.70
CA GLN A 35 6.22 -9.53 -26.46
C GLN A 35 5.18 -10.16 -25.53
N VAL A 36 5.66 -10.88 -24.51
CA VAL A 36 4.80 -11.33 -23.42
C VAL A 36 4.16 -10.07 -22.84
N PRO A 37 2.82 -9.93 -22.90
CA PRO A 37 2.17 -8.74 -22.38
C PRO A 37 2.49 -8.60 -20.89
N ASP A 38 2.75 -7.36 -20.46
CA ASP A 38 3.00 -7.08 -19.05
C ASP A 38 1.86 -7.66 -18.20
N PRO A 39 2.17 -8.30 -17.06
CA PRO A 39 1.14 -8.83 -16.18
C PRO A 39 0.20 -7.70 -15.75
N PRO A 40 -1.12 -7.98 -15.62
CA PRO A 40 -2.08 -6.95 -15.23
C PRO A 40 -1.70 -6.33 -13.89
N LEU A 41 -1.80 -5.00 -13.80
CA LEU A 41 -1.59 -4.26 -12.56
C LEU A 41 -2.67 -4.66 -11.55
N MET A 42 -2.29 -5.44 -10.55
CA MET A 42 -3.19 -5.87 -9.48
C MET A 42 -3.28 -4.76 -8.42
N LEU A 43 -4.47 -4.19 -8.26
CA LEU A 43 -4.73 -3.15 -7.27
C LEU A 43 -5.36 -3.73 -6.01
N PRO A 44 -5.11 -3.13 -4.84
CA PRO A 44 -5.88 -3.44 -3.64
C PRO A 44 -7.34 -3.06 -3.86
N THR A 45 -8.23 -4.05 -3.81
CA THR A 45 -9.68 -3.83 -3.97
C THR A 45 -10.48 -4.35 -2.78
N ARG A 46 -9.84 -5.07 -1.86
CA ARG A 46 -10.47 -5.63 -0.67
C ARG A 46 -9.45 -5.91 0.43
N TRP A 47 -9.95 -6.03 1.64
CA TRP A 47 -9.21 -6.56 2.77
C TRP A 47 -8.83 -8.04 2.54
N SER A 48 -7.61 -8.40 2.92
CA SER A 48 -7.13 -9.77 2.81
C SER A 48 -7.89 -10.69 3.77
N SER A 49 -8.34 -11.85 3.26
CA SER A 49 -8.84 -12.93 4.11
C SER A 49 -7.72 -13.71 4.79
N GLU A 50 -6.48 -13.58 4.31
CA GLU A 50 -5.31 -14.33 4.78
C GLU A 50 -4.41 -13.49 5.69
N VAL A 51 -4.23 -12.21 5.37
CA VAL A 51 -3.37 -11.27 6.09
C VAL A 51 -4.23 -10.38 6.98
N ARG A 52 -4.79 -10.99 8.02
CA ARG A 52 -5.63 -10.33 9.04
C ARG A 52 -5.44 -10.97 10.41
N ASP A 53 -5.73 -10.22 11.48
CA ASP A 53 -5.91 -10.80 12.81
C ASP A 53 -7.11 -11.77 12.82
N THR A 54 -7.01 -12.84 13.62
CA THR A 54 -8.05 -13.88 13.68
C THR A 54 -9.36 -13.41 14.33
N ASN A 55 -9.35 -12.29 15.07
CA ASN A 55 -10.56 -11.73 15.67
C ASN A 55 -11.25 -10.68 14.78
N LEU A 56 -10.77 -10.49 13.54
CA LEU A 56 -11.43 -9.69 12.52
C LEU A 56 -12.20 -10.57 11.54
N THR A 57 -13.49 -10.30 11.40
CA THR A 57 -14.26 -10.80 10.27
C THR A 57 -14.22 -9.78 9.15
N VAL A 58 -14.03 -10.29 7.94
CA VAL A 58 -14.15 -9.52 6.70
C VAL A 58 -15.44 -9.97 6.01
N SER A 59 -16.25 -9.03 5.54
CA SER A 59 -17.46 -9.33 4.76
C SER A 59 -17.15 -10.15 3.49
N PRO A 60 -18.14 -10.83 2.89
CA PRO A 60 -17.94 -11.58 1.64
C PRO A 60 -17.36 -10.73 0.50
N ASP A 61 -17.83 -9.48 0.35
CA ASP A 61 -17.30 -8.54 -0.64
C ASP A 61 -15.93 -7.97 -0.27
N GLY A 62 -15.41 -8.30 0.91
CA GLY A 62 -14.05 -7.98 1.31
C GLY A 62 -13.85 -6.57 1.85
N ARG A 63 -14.91 -5.81 2.15
CA ARG A 63 -14.79 -4.36 2.41
C ARG A 63 -15.22 -3.92 3.80
N GLU A 64 -16.01 -4.72 4.50
CA GLU A 64 -16.43 -4.43 5.86
C GLU A 64 -15.62 -5.23 6.86
N LEU A 65 -15.28 -4.60 7.98
CA LEU A 65 -14.53 -5.19 9.08
C LEU A 65 -15.36 -5.11 10.35
N VAL A 66 -15.47 -6.23 11.05
CA VAL A 66 -16.13 -6.33 12.36
C VAL A 66 -15.20 -7.01 13.34
N VAL A 67 -15.00 -6.39 14.51
CA VAL A 67 -14.24 -7.00 15.63
C VAL A 67 -15.14 -7.95 16.41
N HIS A 68 -14.67 -9.15 16.68
CA HIS A 68 -15.35 -10.10 17.56
C HIS A 68 -14.67 -10.26 18.93
N GLY A 69 -15.47 -10.66 19.92
CA GLY A 69 -15.03 -11.02 21.26
C GLY A 69 -15.04 -9.85 22.25
N THR A 70 -15.33 -10.15 23.52
CA THR A 70 -15.23 -9.16 24.61
C THR A 70 -13.76 -8.89 24.90
N ARG A 71 -13.26 -7.71 24.53
CA ARG A 71 -11.85 -7.34 24.76
C ARG A 71 -11.75 -6.41 25.96
N SER A 72 -11.10 -6.88 27.04
CA SER A 72 -10.80 -6.03 28.19
C SER A 72 -9.68 -5.06 27.83
N SER A 73 -9.89 -3.76 28.00
CA SER A 73 -8.88 -2.71 27.75
C SER A 73 -7.62 -2.79 28.64
N ALA A 74 -7.59 -3.74 29.58
CA ALA A 74 -6.68 -3.78 30.72
C ALA A 74 -5.20 -4.07 30.38
N PHE A 75 -4.86 -4.59 29.18
CA PHE A 75 -3.50 -5.06 28.91
C PHE A 75 -2.84 -4.53 27.62
N GLY A 76 -3.43 -3.56 26.92
CA GLY A 76 -2.75 -2.83 25.84
C GLY A 76 -2.33 -3.67 24.63
N LYS A 77 -2.82 -4.91 24.52
CA LYS A 77 -2.55 -5.87 23.42
C LYS A 77 -3.83 -6.19 22.64
N ASP A 78 -4.77 -5.26 22.66
CA ASP A 78 -6.13 -5.49 22.16
C ASP A 78 -6.39 -4.96 20.76
N ALA A 79 -5.35 -4.46 20.09
CA ALA A 79 -5.47 -4.06 18.70
C ALA A 79 -5.56 -5.29 17.79
N VAL A 80 -6.40 -5.19 16.78
CA VAL A 80 -6.46 -6.07 15.63
C VAL A 80 -6.31 -5.24 14.38
N ALA A 81 -5.62 -5.76 13.38
CA ALA A 81 -5.43 -5.06 12.12
C ALA A 81 -5.52 -6.02 10.93
N VAL A 82 -5.71 -5.43 9.77
CA VAL A 82 -5.79 -6.10 8.49
C VAL A 82 -5.09 -5.26 7.43
N CYS A 83 -4.52 -5.92 6.43
CA CYS A 83 -4.03 -5.30 5.22
C CYS A 83 -4.86 -5.76 4.02
N THR A 84 -4.79 -5.03 2.92
CA THR A 84 -5.39 -5.48 1.64
C THR A 84 -4.73 -6.73 1.09
N ASP A 85 -5.41 -7.36 0.16
CA ASP A 85 -4.93 -8.54 -0.59
C ASP A 85 -3.69 -8.25 -1.44
N HIS A 86 -3.56 -7.02 -1.96
CA HIS A 86 -2.45 -6.60 -2.81
C HIS A 86 -1.79 -5.33 -2.31
N ALA A 87 -0.49 -5.18 -2.62
CA ALA A 87 0.21 -3.93 -2.42
C ALA A 87 -0.24 -2.92 -3.47
N ILE A 88 -0.12 -1.63 -3.14
CA ILE A 88 -0.35 -0.55 -4.07
C ILE A 88 0.81 -0.54 -5.08
N PRO A 89 0.54 -0.71 -6.39
CA PRO A 89 1.57 -0.53 -7.40
C PRO A 89 2.02 0.94 -7.42
N PRO A 90 3.33 1.24 -7.25
CA PRO A 90 3.81 2.63 -7.31
C PRO A 90 3.51 3.34 -8.64
N THR A 91 3.29 2.56 -9.71
CA THR A 91 2.87 3.04 -11.04
C THR A 91 1.52 3.74 -11.06
N CYS A 92 0.70 3.62 -10.00
CA CYS A 92 -0.55 4.37 -9.88
C CYS A 92 -0.32 5.89 -9.77
N GLY A 93 0.90 6.32 -9.42
CA GLY A 93 1.24 7.73 -9.16
C GLY A 93 0.63 8.20 -7.85
N VAL A 94 -0.70 8.31 -7.79
CA VAL A 94 -1.46 8.57 -6.57
C VAL A 94 -2.44 7.42 -6.34
N PHE A 95 -2.46 6.90 -5.12
CA PHE A 95 -3.48 5.94 -4.68
C PHE A 95 -4.30 6.55 -3.54
N TYR A 96 -5.60 6.27 -3.53
CA TYR A 96 -6.55 6.82 -2.55
C TYR A 96 -7.66 5.82 -2.25
N TYR A 97 -8.03 5.72 -0.97
CA TYR A 97 -9.18 4.94 -0.52
C TYR A 97 -9.89 5.65 0.63
N GLU A 98 -11.17 5.37 0.81
CA GLU A 98 -11.99 5.92 1.90
C GLU A 98 -12.45 4.81 2.85
N VAL A 99 -12.60 5.15 4.12
CA VAL A 99 -13.14 4.28 5.15
C VAL A 99 -14.27 5.01 5.87
N GLU A 100 -15.47 4.45 5.78
CA GLU A 100 -16.65 4.88 6.53
C GLU A 100 -16.64 4.24 7.92
N ILE A 101 -16.81 5.05 8.96
CA ILE A 101 -16.95 4.58 10.33
C ILE A 101 -18.41 4.25 10.61
N LEU A 102 -18.76 2.97 10.49
CA LEU A 102 -20.13 2.49 10.72
C LEU A 102 -20.47 2.45 12.20
N ASN A 103 -19.53 2.00 13.03
CA ASN A 103 -19.65 2.02 14.48
C ASN A 103 -18.26 2.24 15.10
N SER A 104 -18.13 3.26 15.93
CA SER A 104 -16.89 3.58 16.64
C SER A 104 -16.67 2.77 17.92
N GLY A 105 -17.64 1.97 18.34
CA GLY A 105 -17.64 1.41 19.68
C GLY A 105 -17.62 2.50 20.76
N SER A 106 -17.22 2.12 21.97
CA SER A 106 -17.24 3.00 23.15
C SER A 106 -16.04 3.94 23.26
N LEU A 107 -14.91 3.60 22.62
CA LEU A 107 -13.66 4.35 22.75
C LEU A 107 -13.09 4.84 21.41
N GLY A 108 -13.62 4.39 20.26
CA GLY A 108 -13.19 4.92 18.96
C GLY A 108 -11.71 4.70 18.67
N HIS A 109 -11.12 3.59 19.10
CA HIS A 109 -9.69 3.33 18.87
C HIS A 109 -9.49 2.68 17.50
N ILE A 110 -9.84 3.44 16.47
CA ILE A 110 -9.75 3.09 15.06
C ILE A 110 -8.55 3.81 14.46
N SER A 111 -7.79 3.12 13.61
CA SER A 111 -6.65 3.69 12.92
C SER A 111 -6.66 3.29 11.46
N ILE A 112 -6.50 4.28 10.58
CA ILE A 112 -6.53 4.13 9.11
C ILE A 112 -5.17 4.57 8.58
N GLY A 113 -4.58 3.80 7.66
CA GLY A 113 -3.31 4.17 7.06
C GLY A 113 -2.72 3.12 6.12
N LEU A 114 -1.39 2.99 6.16
CA LEU A 114 -0.62 2.07 5.31
C LEU A 114 0.32 1.22 6.16
N SER A 115 0.56 -0.02 5.75
CA SER A 115 1.55 -0.91 6.36
C SER A 115 2.36 -1.63 5.29
N ALA A 116 3.60 -1.97 5.62
CA ALA A 116 4.39 -2.93 4.87
C ALA A 116 3.96 -4.37 5.15
N GLY A 117 4.28 -5.28 4.23
CA GLY A 117 4.09 -6.72 4.46
C GLY A 117 4.87 -7.22 5.69
N GLY A 118 4.23 -8.07 6.50
CA GLY A 118 4.84 -8.67 7.69
C GLY A 118 4.83 -7.80 8.95
N VAL A 119 4.25 -6.59 8.91
CA VAL A 119 3.98 -5.80 10.11
C VAL A 119 3.02 -6.56 11.03
N LYS A 120 3.24 -6.47 12.35
CA LYS A 120 2.40 -7.15 13.35
C LYS A 120 0.97 -6.62 13.31
N LEU A 121 0.01 -7.53 13.11
CA LEU A 121 -1.42 -7.20 13.06
C LEU A 121 -2.06 -7.04 14.45
N SER A 122 -1.33 -7.32 15.53
CA SER A 122 -1.79 -7.10 16.90
C SER A 122 -1.55 -5.65 17.39
N ARG A 123 -1.40 -4.70 16.45
CA ARG A 123 -0.99 -3.30 16.68
C ARG A 123 -1.72 -2.42 15.66
N LEU A 124 -2.12 -1.22 16.08
CA LEU A 124 -2.75 -0.27 15.17
C LEU A 124 -1.74 0.24 14.13
N PRO A 125 -2.17 0.55 12.89
CA PRO A 125 -1.35 1.24 11.90
C PRO A 125 -0.61 2.45 12.50
N GLY A 126 0.68 2.57 12.19
CA GLY A 126 1.53 3.62 12.73
C GLY A 126 2.28 3.28 14.02
N TRP A 127 1.96 2.19 14.73
CA TRP A 127 2.66 1.83 15.98
C TRP A 127 3.89 0.95 15.82
N GLU A 128 4.10 0.38 14.63
CA GLU A 128 5.24 -0.47 14.31
C GLU A 128 6.07 0.16 13.18
N LYS A 129 7.33 -0.28 13.06
CA LYS A 129 8.20 0.14 11.96
C LYS A 129 7.56 -0.25 10.62
N HIS A 130 7.67 0.65 9.64
CA HIS A 130 7.08 0.47 8.30
C HIS A 130 5.55 0.41 8.32
N SER A 131 4.94 1.13 9.25
CA SER A 131 3.51 1.34 9.35
C SER A 131 3.24 2.80 9.68
N TRP A 132 2.15 3.33 9.13
CA TRP A 132 1.72 4.71 9.23
C TRP A 132 0.22 4.74 9.43
N GLY A 133 -0.29 5.59 10.33
CA GLY A 133 -1.72 5.63 10.61
C GLY A 133 -2.19 6.92 11.26
N TYR A 134 -3.42 7.31 10.97
CA TYR A 134 -4.16 8.41 11.59
C TYR A 134 -5.21 7.82 12.53
N HIS A 135 -5.18 8.21 13.81
CA HIS A 135 -5.97 7.59 14.88
C HIS A 135 -7.19 8.44 15.21
N ALA A 136 -8.32 7.76 15.42
CA ALA A 136 -9.63 8.35 15.63
C ALA A 136 -9.78 9.11 16.95
N ASP A 137 -9.25 8.53 18.03
CA ASP A 137 -9.48 8.96 19.41
C ASP A 137 -8.77 10.27 19.76
N ASP A 138 -7.59 10.51 19.19
CA ASP A 138 -6.76 11.69 19.47
C ASP A 138 -6.55 12.61 18.26
N GLY A 139 -6.87 12.15 17.05
CA GLY A 139 -6.63 12.89 15.81
C GLY A 139 -5.14 12.97 15.45
N TYR A 140 -4.31 12.06 15.96
CA TYR A 140 -2.87 12.06 15.74
C TYR A 140 -2.46 11.14 14.60
N ALA A 141 -1.37 11.50 13.93
CA ALA A 141 -0.67 10.62 13.01
C ALA A 141 0.50 9.93 13.72
N PHE A 142 0.69 8.65 13.40
CA PHE A 142 1.71 7.77 13.96
C PHE A 142 2.55 7.16 12.83
N ALA A 143 3.86 7.06 13.05
CA ALA A 143 4.84 6.52 12.10
C ALA A 143 5.98 5.81 12.83
N ALA A 144 5.69 4.65 13.43
CA ALA A 144 6.54 3.87 14.32
C ALA A 144 6.95 4.55 15.65
N ASP A 145 6.49 5.78 15.89
CA ASP A 145 6.63 6.50 17.16
C ASP A 145 5.44 6.17 18.07
N LYS A 146 5.70 6.00 19.38
CA LYS A 146 4.67 5.76 20.38
C LYS A 146 3.87 7.01 20.75
N ASN A 147 4.43 8.19 20.50
CA ASN A 147 3.82 9.45 20.94
C ASN A 147 2.90 10.09 19.88
N GLY A 148 3.07 9.73 18.61
CA GLY A 148 2.35 10.36 17.50
C GLY A 148 2.58 11.87 17.41
N ARG A 149 1.84 12.54 16.51
CA ARG A 149 1.78 14.00 16.39
C ARG A 149 0.36 14.44 16.03
N PRO A 150 -0.13 15.59 16.55
CA PRO A 150 -1.38 16.17 16.08
C PRO A 150 -1.41 16.27 14.55
N PHE A 151 -2.47 15.76 13.93
CA PHE A 151 -2.59 15.74 12.48
C PHE A 151 -3.90 16.39 12.01
N GLY A 152 -5.01 16.03 12.64
CA GLY A 152 -6.34 16.49 12.25
C GLY A 152 -7.35 16.38 13.39
N PRO A 153 -8.65 16.63 13.11
CA PRO A 153 -9.71 16.44 14.10
C PRO A 153 -9.81 14.97 14.53
N THR A 154 -10.48 14.68 15.64
CA THR A 154 -10.90 13.30 15.94
C THR A 154 -11.97 12.84 14.95
N TYR A 155 -12.17 11.54 14.82
CA TYR A 155 -13.22 10.96 13.98
C TYR A 155 -13.78 9.69 14.61
N GLY A 156 -14.95 9.24 14.14
CA GLY A 156 -15.60 8.08 14.75
C GLY A 156 -15.79 8.23 16.27
N THR A 157 -16.32 9.37 16.71
CA THR A 157 -16.72 9.57 18.12
C THR A 157 -18.24 9.67 18.22
N SER A 158 -18.81 9.71 19.42
CA SER A 158 -20.28 9.74 19.61
C SER A 158 -20.99 10.93 18.92
N GLY A 159 -20.25 11.97 18.50
CA GLY A 159 -20.77 13.09 17.70
C GLY A 159 -20.47 13.01 16.20
N THR A 160 -19.76 11.98 15.73
CA THR A 160 -19.24 11.89 14.36
C THR A 160 -19.31 10.47 13.76
N ALA A 161 -20.22 9.64 14.25
CA ALA A 161 -20.54 8.36 13.61
C ALA A 161 -20.98 8.59 12.14
N GLY A 162 -20.51 7.75 11.21
CA GLY A 162 -20.66 7.97 9.78
C GLY A 162 -19.58 8.88 9.15
N ASP A 163 -18.57 9.30 9.91
CA ASP A 163 -17.38 9.94 9.33
C ASP A 163 -16.77 9.07 8.23
N ILE A 164 -16.38 9.72 7.14
CA ILE A 164 -15.64 9.11 6.03
C ILE A 164 -14.24 9.69 6.02
N ILE A 165 -13.25 8.82 6.24
CA ILE A 165 -11.85 9.19 6.29
C ILE A 165 -11.15 8.65 5.04
N GLY A 166 -10.62 9.57 4.24
CA GLY A 166 -9.77 9.22 3.11
C GLY A 166 -8.32 9.09 3.52
N CYS A 167 -7.60 8.16 2.89
CA CYS A 167 -6.16 8.00 3.03
C CYS A 167 -5.55 7.87 1.65
N GLY A 168 -4.62 8.78 1.32
CA GLY A 168 -3.93 8.81 0.05
C GLY A 168 -2.42 8.77 0.19
N ILE A 169 -1.74 8.28 -0.86
CA ILE A 169 -0.28 8.30 -1.03
C ILE A 169 0.05 8.82 -2.42
N ASP A 170 0.90 9.84 -2.48
CA ASP A 170 1.57 10.28 -3.69
C ASP A 170 2.96 9.64 -3.74
N PHE A 171 3.20 8.77 -4.74
CA PHE A 171 4.47 8.07 -4.92
C PHE A 171 5.57 8.94 -5.54
N ALA A 172 5.24 10.07 -6.19
CA ALA A 172 6.25 10.98 -6.71
C ALA A 172 6.95 11.73 -5.57
N SER A 173 6.18 12.15 -4.57
CA SER A 173 6.68 12.88 -3.39
C SER A 173 6.88 11.98 -2.15
N HIS A 174 6.41 10.73 -2.20
CA HIS A 174 6.35 9.82 -1.05
C HIS A 174 5.65 10.44 0.17
N THR A 175 4.56 11.18 -0.08
CA THR A 175 3.75 11.80 0.98
C THR A 175 2.38 11.15 1.11
N MET A 176 2.01 10.75 2.33
CA MET A 176 0.64 10.41 2.66
C MET A 176 -0.14 11.64 3.10
N PHE A 177 -1.42 11.68 2.74
CA PHE A 177 -2.38 12.70 3.15
C PHE A 177 -3.70 12.03 3.57
N TYR A 178 -4.53 12.76 4.30
CA TYR A 178 -5.85 12.29 4.70
C TYR A 178 -6.92 13.30 4.36
N THR A 179 -8.16 12.83 4.25
CA THR A 179 -9.34 13.67 4.12
C THR A 179 -10.35 13.28 5.20
N LYS A 180 -11.22 14.21 5.57
CA LYS A 180 -12.38 13.94 6.41
C LYS A 180 -13.62 14.50 5.74
N ASN A 181 -14.61 13.64 5.48
CA ASN A 181 -15.90 14.00 4.90
C ASN A 181 -15.75 14.86 3.64
N GLY A 182 -14.87 14.44 2.73
CA GLY A 182 -14.58 15.14 1.46
C GLY A 182 -13.68 16.38 1.58
N THR A 183 -13.18 16.71 2.77
CA THR A 183 -12.27 17.86 2.96
C THR A 183 -10.83 17.36 3.18
N LEU A 184 -9.88 17.87 2.40
CA LEU A 184 -8.44 17.61 2.60
C LEU A 184 -7.96 18.17 3.93
N LEU A 185 -7.17 17.40 4.67
CA LEU A 185 -6.50 17.85 5.88
C LEU A 185 -5.12 18.46 5.52
N ASP A 186 -4.71 19.52 6.22
CA ASP A 186 -3.49 20.28 5.90
C ASP A 186 -2.18 19.48 6.09
N GLY A 187 -2.18 18.50 6.97
CA GLY A 187 -0.99 17.71 7.31
C GLY A 187 -0.62 16.68 6.25
N VAL A 188 0.67 16.35 6.16
CA VAL A 188 1.18 15.20 5.38
C VAL A 188 2.20 14.40 6.19
N ILE A 189 2.32 13.12 5.88
CA ILE A 189 3.40 12.25 6.38
C ILE A 189 4.38 12.04 5.24
N SER A 190 5.63 12.48 5.36
CA SER A 190 6.63 12.41 4.28
C SER A 190 7.62 11.25 4.44
N ASN A 191 8.28 10.88 3.34
CA ASN A 191 9.21 9.74 3.27
C ASN A 191 8.54 8.40 3.59
N VAL A 192 7.32 8.20 3.09
CA VAL A 192 6.58 6.96 3.28
C VAL A 192 7.07 5.92 2.28
N GLY A 193 7.43 4.73 2.77
CA GLY A 193 7.88 3.60 1.94
C GLY A 193 9.27 3.73 1.30
N THR A 194 9.98 4.83 1.54
CA THR A 194 11.32 5.11 0.98
C THR A 194 12.46 4.31 1.64
N GLY A 195 12.19 3.67 2.78
CA GLY A 195 13.22 3.06 3.62
C GLY A 195 14.05 4.06 4.45
N THR A 196 13.78 5.36 4.31
CA THR A 196 14.38 6.43 5.14
C THR A 196 13.46 6.79 6.31
N SER A 197 13.93 7.68 7.20
CA SER A 197 13.12 8.14 8.32
C SER A 197 11.92 8.96 7.85
N THR A 198 10.74 8.52 8.24
CA THR A 198 9.49 9.25 8.04
C THR A 198 9.46 10.54 8.86
N SER A 199 8.91 11.61 8.29
CA SER A 199 8.58 12.84 9.02
C SER A 199 7.07 13.04 9.13
N LEU A 200 6.60 13.23 10.35
CA LEU A 200 5.25 13.69 10.67
C LEU A 200 5.16 15.22 10.55
N PRO A 201 3.97 15.80 10.34
CA PRO A 201 3.84 17.25 10.29
C PRO A 201 4.27 17.87 11.63
N PRO A 202 4.74 19.13 11.63
CA PRO A 202 4.92 19.86 12.87
C PRO A 202 3.61 19.86 13.66
N ALA A 203 3.69 19.75 14.99
CA ALA A 203 2.51 19.75 15.85
C ALA A 203 1.65 20.98 15.50
N ALA A 204 0.42 20.74 15.04
CA ALA A 204 -0.44 21.81 14.56
C ALA A 204 -0.61 22.88 15.65
N SER A 205 -0.24 24.13 15.36
CA SER A 205 -0.67 25.28 16.15
C SER A 205 -2.17 25.39 15.97
N SER A 206 -2.96 24.88 16.92
CA SER A 206 -4.42 25.07 17.07
C SER A 206 -5.13 25.35 15.74
N ILE A 207 -5.56 24.29 15.05
CA ILE A 207 -6.35 24.38 13.82
C ILE A 207 -7.60 25.21 14.12
N THR A 208 -7.61 26.49 13.74
CA THR A 208 -8.86 27.21 13.52
C THR A 208 -9.57 26.53 12.36
N PRO A 209 -10.89 26.24 12.44
CA PRO A 209 -11.60 25.64 11.32
C PRO A 209 -11.50 26.58 10.12
N ALA A 210 -10.67 26.23 9.14
CA ALA A 210 -10.69 26.88 7.85
C ALA A 210 -11.96 26.43 7.14
N THR A 211 -12.99 27.29 7.17
CA THR A 211 -14.10 27.22 6.23
C THR A 211 -13.59 27.55 4.83
N SER A 212 -12.94 26.58 4.18
CA SER A 212 -12.81 26.58 2.72
C SER A 212 -13.90 25.68 2.16
N THR A 213 -15.12 26.20 2.12
CA THR A 213 -16.17 25.67 1.25
C THR A 213 -15.74 25.92 -0.20
N VAL A 214 -15.17 24.90 -0.84
CA VAL A 214 -15.27 24.79 -2.30
C VAL A 214 -16.63 24.16 -2.57
N THR A 215 -17.65 25.00 -2.73
CA THR A 215 -18.96 24.57 -3.22
C THR A 215 -18.85 24.21 -4.70
N GLY A 216 -18.53 22.94 -4.98
CA GLY A 216 -18.82 22.31 -6.25
C GLY A 216 -20.30 21.92 -6.28
N THR A 217 -21.08 22.50 -7.19
CA THR A 217 -22.47 22.13 -7.40
C THR A 217 -22.55 20.73 -7.99
N TYR A 218 -23.13 19.80 -7.22
CA TYR A 218 -23.49 18.45 -7.65
C TYR A 218 -24.43 18.50 -8.88
N ILE A 219 -23.94 18.04 -10.02
CA ILE A 219 -24.81 17.61 -11.12
C ILE A 219 -24.97 16.08 -11.02
N ASN A 220 -26.20 15.62 -10.85
CA ASN A 220 -26.57 14.21 -10.90
C ASN A 220 -26.23 13.66 -12.29
N ALA A 221 -25.09 12.98 -12.42
CA ALA A 221 -24.80 12.09 -13.52
C ALA A 221 -24.96 10.64 -13.04
N THR A 222 -25.75 9.88 -13.78
CA THR A 222 -26.03 8.45 -13.56
C THR A 222 -24.72 7.65 -13.54
N PRO A 223 -24.45 6.78 -12.55
CA PRO A 223 -23.14 6.18 -12.40
C PRO A 223 -22.92 5.05 -13.42
N ALA A 224 -21.96 5.26 -14.34
CA ALA A 224 -21.20 4.15 -14.88
C ALA A 224 -20.31 3.60 -13.76
N THR A 225 -20.20 2.28 -13.66
CA THR A 225 -19.38 1.58 -12.66
C THR A 225 -17.94 2.07 -12.77
N PRO A 226 -17.35 2.77 -11.77
CA PRO A 226 -15.95 3.12 -11.85
C PRO A 226 -15.13 1.89 -11.48
N ALA A 227 -14.23 1.50 -12.38
CA ALA A 227 -13.07 0.72 -12.01
C ALA A 227 -12.19 1.58 -11.08
N PRO A 228 -11.39 0.99 -10.18
CA PRO A 228 -10.37 1.73 -9.43
C PRO A 228 -9.55 2.59 -10.39
N ILE A 229 -9.51 3.89 -10.13
CA ILE A 229 -8.89 4.86 -11.04
C ILE A 229 -7.37 4.72 -10.94
N VAL A 230 -6.77 3.98 -11.88
CA VAL A 230 -5.32 4.01 -12.13
C VAL A 230 -5.04 5.22 -13.02
N ILE A 231 -4.69 6.36 -12.42
CA ILE A 231 -4.21 7.49 -13.21
C ILE A 231 -2.71 7.31 -13.45
N ASN A 232 -2.36 6.56 -14.49
CA ASN A 232 -0.98 6.53 -15.01
C ASN A 232 -0.52 7.98 -15.28
N THR A 233 0.40 8.49 -14.48
CA THR A 233 1.20 9.66 -14.85
C THR A 233 2.20 9.20 -15.91
N PRO A 234 2.28 9.86 -17.09
CA PRO A 234 3.42 9.64 -17.97
C PRO A 234 4.65 10.08 -17.19
N ASN A 235 5.60 9.17 -16.96
CA ASN A 235 6.89 9.53 -16.42
C ASN A 235 7.50 10.66 -17.27
N ALA A 236 8.03 11.67 -16.60
CA ALA A 236 8.88 12.67 -17.22
C ALA A 236 9.98 11.96 -18.03
N SER A 237 10.23 12.51 -19.22
CA SER A 237 11.05 11.99 -20.31
C SER A 237 12.30 11.19 -19.89
N ASN A 238 12.30 9.90 -20.19
CA ASN A 238 13.54 9.14 -20.42
C ASN A 238 14.14 9.61 -21.75
N ASN A 239 14.99 10.64 -21.72
CA ASN A 239 15.85 11.01 -22.85
C ASN A 239 17.14 10.16 -22.80
N PRO A 240 17.39 9.22 -23.73
CA PRO A 240 18.58 8.40 -23.70
C PRO A 240 19.71 9.13 -24.45
N SER A 241 20.30 10.15 -23.83
CA SER A 241 21.56 10.69 -24.35
C SER A 241 22.43 11.31 -23.24
N SER A 242 23.21 10.49 -22.55
CA SER A 242 24.63 10.76 -22.25
C SER A 242 25.22 9.69 -21.32
N ASN A 243 26.30 9.06 -21.80
CA ASN A 243 27.37 8.32 -21.14
C ASN A 243 27.11 7.47 -19.87
N PRO A 244 27.59 6.21 -19.84
CA PRO A 244 27.49 5.37 -18.65
C PRO A 244 28.51 5.83 -17.60
N VAL A 245 28.06 6.60 -16.62
CA VAL A 245 28.81 6.72 -15.36
C VAL A 245 28.52 5.46 -14.55
N ASN A 246 29.52 4.60 -14.46
CA ASN A 246 29.56 3.46 -13.57
C ASN A 246 29.58 3.97 -12.12
N THR A 247 28.41 4.05 -11.48
CA THR A 247 28.28 4.24 -10.03
C THR A 247 27.07 3.50 -9.47
N THR A 248 27.41 2.56 -8.57
CA THR A 248 26.78 2.29 -7.27
C THR A 248 25.42 1.62 -7.21
N CYS A 249 25.40 0.53 -6.42
CA CYS A 249 24.32 -0.08 -5.62
C CYS A 249 22.89 0.04 -6.17
N PRO A 250 22.15 -1.08 -6.38
CA PRO A 250 20.73 -0.99 -6.71
C PRO A 250 20.03 -0.11 -5.66
N PRO A 251 19.14 0.80 -6.08
CA PRO A 251 18.36 1.61 -5.14
C PRO A 251 17.72 0.67 -4.11
N PRO A 252 17.69 1.04 -2.81
CA PRO A 252 17.10 0.19 -1.79
C PRO A 252 15.69 -0.19 -2.23
N ALA A 253 15.37 -1.49 -2.18
CA ALA A 253 14.09 -2.00 -2.62
C ALA A 253 12.96 -1.23 -1.93
N GLN A 254 12.16 -0.51 -2.73
CA GLN A 254 11.02 0.26 -2.24
C GLN A 254 10.08 -0.67 -1.49
N ILE A 255 9.61 -0.23 -0.32
CA ILE A 255 8.77 -1.05 0.53
C ILE A 255 7.37 -1.13 -0.10
N ALA A 256 6.87 -2.35 -0.31
CA ALA A 256 5.50 -2.56 -0.75
C ALA A 256 4.52 -2.06 0.32
N LEU A 257 3.61 -1.16 -0.06
CA LEU A 257 2.65 -0.52 0.83
C LEU A 257 1.25 -1.12 0.61
N TYR A 258 0.56 -1.43 1.69
CA TYR A 258 -0.80 -1.97 1.70
C TYR A 258 -1.70 -1.03 2.49
N PRO A 259 -2.91 -0.67 1.99
CA PRO A 259 -3.95 -0.10 2.82
C PRO A 259 -4.20 -0.97 4.04
N SER A 260 -4.35 -0.31 5.17
CA SER A 260 -4.34 -0.95 6.47
C SER A 260 -5.29 -0.25 7.42
N VAL A 261 -6.08 -1.05 8.13
CA VAL A 261 -6.97 -0.57 9.19
C VAL A 261 -6.71 -1.37 10.44
N GLY A 262 -6.67 -0.67 11.58
CA GLY A 262 -6.66 -1.26 12.90
C GLY A 262 -7.88 -0.86 13.72
N LEU A 263 -8.41 -1.82 14.47
CA LEU A 263 -9.52 -1.67 15.42
C LEU A 263 -9.07 -2.23 16.78
N ARG A 264 -9.78 -1.95 17.87
CA ARG A 264 -9.40 -2.39 19.21
C ARG A 264 -10.56 -2.84 20.10
N HIS A 265 -11.73 -2.22 20.01
CA HIS A 265 -12.86 -2.52 20.90
C HIS A 265 -13.90 -3.40 20.22
N SER A 266 -14.66 -4.12 21.04
CA SER A 266 -15.84 -4.83 20.56
C SER A 266 -16.82 -3.84 19.92
N ASP A 267 -17.51 -4.29 18.88
CA ASP A 267 -18.55 -3.56 18.14
C ASP A 267 -18.02 -2.46 17.19
N GLU A 268 -16.72 -2.15 17.21
CA GLU A 268 -16.10 -1.30 16.19
C GLU A 268 -16.27 -1.95 14.81
N THR A 269 -16.84 -1.19 13.88
CA THR A 269 -17.17 -1.64 12.53
C THR A 269 -16.88 -0.53 11.53
N VAL A 270 -16.20 -0.89 10.43
CA VAL A 270 -15.87 0.06 9.36
C VAL A 270 -16.07 -0.56 7.98
N ARG A 271 -16.23 0.29 6.97
CA ARG A 271 -16.37 -0.13 5.57
C ARG A 271 -15.45 0.64 4.66
N ALA A 272 -14.71 -0.07 3.82
CA ALA A 272 -13.78 0.52 2.87
C ALA A 272 -14.41 0.74 1.49
N ASN A 273 -14.03 1.84 0.86
CA ASN A 273 -14.19 2.10 -0.55
C ASN A 273 -12.79 2.19 -1.18
N PHE A 274 -12.44 1.24 -2.03
CA PHE A 274 -11.21 1.23 -2.83
C PHE A 274 -11.44 1.73 -4.26
N GLY A 275 -12.54 2.45 -4.49
CA GLY A 275 -12.95 2.96 -5.81
C GLY A 275 -14.14 2.22 -6.44
N GLN A 276 -14.79 1.31 -5.70
CA GLN A 276 -15.99 0.62 -6.20
C GLN A 276 -17.22 1.53 -6.29
N VAL A 277 -17.24 2.60 -5.50
CA VAL A 277 -18.24 3.67 -5.55
C VAL A 277 -17.52 5.02 -5.60
N PRO A 278 -18.16 6.10 -6.07
CA PRO A 278 -17.57 7.44 -6.05
C PRO A 278 -17.06 7.81 -4.65
N PHE A 279 -15.90 8.45 -4.60
CA PHE A 279 -15.36 8.99 -3.35
C PHE A 279 -16.12 10.25 -2.94
N VAL A 280 -16.13 10.55 -1.64
CA VAL A 280 -16.66 11.82 -1.13
C VAL A 280 -15.69 12.96 -1.43
N PHE A 281 -14.38 12.69 -1.36
CA PHE A 281 -13.36 13.64 -1.79
C PHE A 281 -13.21 13.64 -3.33
N ASP A 282 -13.08 14.83 -3.91
CA ASP A 282 -12.74 14.99 -5.33
C ASP A 282 -11.25 14.68 -5.57
N ILE A 283 -10.94 13.38 -5.62
CA ILE A 283 -9.59 12.90 -5.85
C ILE A 283 -9.09 13.23 -7.27
N GLU A 284 -10.00 13.39 -8.23
CA GLU A 284 -9.65 13.72 -9.61
C GLU A 284 -9.09 15.16 -9.69
N GLU A 285 -9.77 16.12 -9.04
CA GLU A 285 -9.28 17.50 -8.93
C GLU A 285 -7.93 17.55 -8.21
N TYR A 286 -7.78 16.80 -7.10
CA TYR A 286 -6.50 16.73 -6.38
C TYR A 286 -5.35 16.24 -7.27
N VAL A 287 -5.56 15.14 -8.00
CA VAL A 287 -4.52 14.57 -8.89
C VAL A 287 -4.21 15.51 -10.05
N ALA A 288 -5.21 16.17 -10.63
CA ALA A 288 -4.99 17.19 -11.65
C ALA A 288 -4.14 18.35 -11.11
N GLY A 289 -4.42 18.79 -9.87
CA GLY A 289 -3.63 19.80 -9.17
C GLY A 289 -2.19 19.37 -8.87
N VAL A 290 -1.97 18.11 -8.50
CA VAL A 290 -0.60 17.55 -8.34
C VAL A 290 0.15 17.59 -9.67
N LYS A 291 -0.46 17.11 -10.76
CA LYS A 291 0.16 17.11 -12.09
C LYS A 291 0.54 18.50 -12.59
N ALA A 292 -0.28 19.52 -12.30
CA ALA A 292 0.00 20.89 -12.72
C ALA A 292 1.17 21.55 -11.96
N ARG A 293 1.63 20.97 -10.84
CA ARG A 293 2.73 21.47 -10.01
C ARG A 293 4.10 20.84 -10.36
N VAL A 294 4.11 19.82 -11.22
CA VAL A 294 5.30 19.09 -11.68
C VAL A 294 5.66 19.56 -13.09
#